data_AF-A0A7X3WII4-F1
#
_entry.id   AF-A0A7X3WII4-F1
#
_cell.length_a   1.000
_cell.length_b   1.000
_cell.length_c   1.000
_cell.angle_alpha   90.00
_cell.angle_beta   90.00
_cell.angle_gamma   90.00
#
_symmetry.space_group_name_H-M   'P 1'
#
loop_
_entity.id
_entity.type
_entity.pdbx_description
1 polymer ?
#
loop_
_entity_poly.entity_id
_entity_poly.type
_entity_poly.pdbx_seq_one_letter_code
_entity_poly.pdbx_strand_id
1 'polypeptide(L)'
;MALEKKAELTPELEPEWEKWVDKQIKMVMDSGVAVEKFMAPELRSKWEKQVAPEEFVTLMYAAMRAQLVAKAQELKSEQAEPSKSIDFTINFDFDLPRNPPYVYEGPQTVKALMETFDEKYQSNGPVQEMDEKYPREEWLQMFVDNGYDILDQNDYRSALGLRFDVERVKNDPELWRSGSLDIPPTDDWETYKEAYIDINVSMHQRIHTAAREDPEYTGGFIPHSHPDVFLRYNGSRVYVKRDGLATSYYGRNLTDEQTRDLTHYGVHPEGVEVIYIDDDYNVLNERPPLITPDMMQEEVPPFITPEMLKYVELPPDDWTPPRGSTPPPGLEEALKANGWRGSFAPQEVGPTGKPSVPDNSFAEQTDRAAQDAREQYENAQREFDRFAGMSDDEMEAEFEKLLRDTFPELPPKKSIDSAFRELFETRRISPKRLNRAFNILDQHGP
;
A
#
# COMPACT_ATOMS: atom_id res chain seq x y z
N MET A 1 28.19 22.25 -7.14
CA MET A 1 27.90 23.68 -6.91
C MET A 1 26.47 24.01 -6.45
N ALA A 2 25.39 23.73 -7.21
CA ALA A 2 24.03 24.09 -6.75
C ALA A 2 23.52 23.24 -5.56
N LEU A 3 23.86 21.95 -5.52
CA LEU A 3 23.54 21.05 -4.41
C LEU A 3 24.35 21.36 -3.14
N GLU A 4 25.66 21.61 -3.28
CA GLU A 4 26.53 22.01 -2.15
C GLU A 4 26.04 23.29 -1.48
N LYS A 5 25.53 24.26 -2.25
CA LYS A 5 24.99 25.52 -1.71
C LYS A 5 23.62 25.37 -1.01
N LYS A 6 22.88 24.29 -1.31
CA LYS A 6 21.60 23.96 -0.63
C LYS A 6 21.82 23.26 0.72
N ALA A 7 22.92 22.51 0.87
CA ALA A 7 23.24 21.79 2.11
C ALA A 7 23.59 22.74 3.29
N GLU A 8 24.11 23.94 3.01
CA GLU A 8 24.49 24.92 4.04
C GLU A 8 23.30 25.68 4.68
N LEU A 9 22.06 25.42 4.25
CA LEU A 9 20.86 26.17 4.69
C LEU A 9 19.75 25.31 5.28
N THR A 10 19.99 24.04 5.59
CA THR A 10 18.98 23.20 6.24
C THR A 10 18.83 23.60 7.72
N PRO A 11 17.63 24.01 8.19
CA PRO A 11 17.40 24.31 9.60
C PRO A 11 17.71 23.09 10.47
N GLU A 12 18.28 23.31 11.65
CA GLU A 12 18.54 22.23 12.61
C GLU A 12 17.21 21.58 13.03
N LEU A 13 17.08 20.27 12.80
CA LEU A 13 15.98 19.48 13.33
C LEU A 13 16.22 19.14 14.80
N GLU A 14 15.14 18.89 15.53
CA GLU A 14 15.26 18.28 16.85
C GLU A 14 15.84 16.86 16.72
N PRO A 15 16.57 16.36 17.74
CA PRO A 15 17.27 15.07 17.63
C PRO A 15 16.38 13.89 17.22
N GLU A 16 15.11 13.88 17.61
CA GLU A 16 14.16 12.82 17.25
C GLU A 16 13.75 12.87 15.78
N TRP A 17 13.57 14.06 15.22
CA TRP A 17 13.29 14.27 13.80
C TRP A 17 14.52 14.01 12.93
N GLU A 18 15.71 14.35 13.42
CA GLU A 18 16.98 14.03 12.77
C GLU A 18 17.15 12.50 12.66
N LYS A 19 16.93 11.78 13.78
CA LYS A 19 16.97 10.32 13.80
C LYS A 19 15.91 9.69 12.88
N TRP A 20 14.73 10.31 12.77
CA TRP A 20 13.69 9.87 11.83
C TRP A 20 14.14 10.05 10.38
N VAL A 21 14.68 11.22 10.00
CA VAL A 21 15.20 11.48 8.65
C VAL A 21 16.29 10.47 8.29
N ASP A 22 17.26 10.24 9.19
CA ASP A 22 18.34 9.28 8.96
C ASP A 22 17.82 7.86 8.81
N LYS A 23 16.83 7.45 9.62
CA LYS A 23 16.19 6.14 9.49
C LYS A 23 15.53 5.98 8.11
N GLN A 24 14.82 6.99 7.62
CA GLN A 24 14.18 6.95 6.30
C GLN A 24 15.21 6.86 5.18
N ILE A 25 16.28 7.67 5.23
CA ILE A 25 17.37 7.60 4.23
C ILE A 25 18.02 6.21 4.25
N LYS A 26 18.30 5.68 5.46
CA LYS A 26 18.89 4.35 5.62
C LYS A 26 17.97 3.27 5.03
N MET A 27 16.66 3.31 5.30
CA MET A 27 15.69 2.37 4.71
C MET A 27 15.72 2.42 3.18
N VAL A 28 15.77 3.60 2.59
CA VAL A 28 15.84 3.78 1.13
C VAL A 28 17.16 3.23 0.57
N MET A 29 18.30 3.57 1.20
CA MET A 29 19.62 3.13 0.78
C MET A 29 19.82 1.61 0.93
N ASP A 30 19.39 1.05 2.06
CA ASP A 30 19.48 -0.38 2.37
C ASP A 30 18.54 -1.21 1.50
N SER A 31 17.44 -0.63 1.02
CA SER A 31 16.52 -1.37 0.16
C SER A 31 17.17 -1.82 -1.15
N GLY A 32 18.35 -1.29 -1.54
CA GLY A 32 19.21 -1.67 -2.67
C GLY A 32 18.57 -1.46 -4.05
N VAL A 33 17.34 -1.92 -4.17
CA VAL A 33 16.34 -1.74 -5.22
C VAL A 33 16.04 -0.27 -5.48
N ALA A 34 16.05 0.63 -4.50
CA ALA A 34 15.82 2.05 -4.76
C ALA A 34 16.96 2.66 -5.61
N VAL A 35 18.22 2.46 -5.21
CA VAL A 35 19.36 3.05 -5.92
C VAL A 35 19.48 2.52 -7.35
N GLU A 36 19.21 1.23 -7.57
CA GLU A 36 19.19 0.63 -8.91
C GLU A 36 17.92 0.95 -9.72
N LYS A 37 16.73 1.09 -9.10
CA LYS A 37 15.49 1.47 -9.81
C LYS A 37 15.46 2.94 -10.20
N PHE A 38 16.02 3.83 -9.38
CA PHE A 38 15.93 5.28 -9.60
C PHE A 38 16.96 5.79 -10.62
N MET A 39 17.94 4.97 -11.00
CA MET A 39 18.89 5.32 -12.05
C MET A 39 18.71 4.46 -13.29
N ALA A 40 18.35 5.09 -14.41
CA ALA A 40 18.47 4.45 -15.71
C ALA A 40 19.94 3.99 -15.92
N PRO A 41 20.20 2.78 -16.47
CA PRO A 41 21.56 2.27 -16.68
C PRO A 41 22.48 3.24 -17.43
N GLU A 42 21.93 4.07 -18.32
CA GLU A 42 22.65 5.07 -19.08
C GLU A 42 23.05 6.29 -18.24
N LEU A 43 22.21 6.67 -17.26
CA LEU A 43 22.54 7.67 -16.25
C LEU A 43 23.62 7.12 -15.33
N ARG A 44 23.45 5.90 -14.82
CA ARG A 44 24.47 5.21 -14.02
C ARG A 44 25.81 5.16 -14.75
N SER A 45 25.86 4.71 -16.00
CA SER A 45 27.10 4.64 -16.79
C SER A 45 27.70 6.02 -17.10
N LYS A 46 26.89 7.05 -17.37
CA LYS A 46 27.38 8.43 -17.55
C LYS A 46 27.96 8.99 -16.26
N TRP A 47 27.36 8.68 -15.11
CA TRP A 47 27.74 9.21 -13.81
C TRP A 47 28.91 8.44 -13.17
N GLU A 48 28.96 7.11 -13.27
CA GLU A 48 30.10 6.27 -12.85
C GLU A 48 31.40 6.65 -13.60
N LYS A 49 31.28 7.23 -14.80
CA LYS A 49 32.41 7.79 -15.57
C LYS A 49 32.83 9.19 -15.12
N GLN A 50 32.00 9.90 -14.37
CA GLN A 50 32.19 11.31 -14.00
C GLN A 50 32.43 11.53 -12.51
N VAL A 51 31.95 10.63 -11.65
CA VAL A 51 31.93 10.78 -10.19
C VAL A 51 32.32 9.44 -9.56
N ALA A 52 33.18 9.45 -8.54
CA ALA A 52 33.55 8.23 -7.84
C ALA A 52 32.30 7.64 -7.14
N PRO A 53 32.14 6.30 -7.04
CA PRO A 53 30.97 5.68 -6.41
C PRO A 53 30.67 6.20 -4.99
N GLU A 54 31.71 6.55 -4.23
CA GLU A 54 31.63 7.10 -2.87
C GLU A 54 31.07 8.54 -2.85
N GLU A 55 31.46 9.36 -3.81
CA GLU A 55 30.93 10.71 -4.00
C GLU A 55 29.46 10.67 -4.44
N PHE A 56 29.06 9.66 -5.21
CA PHE A 56 27.67 9.46 -5.64
C PHE A 56 26.75 9.13 -4.45
N VAL A 57 27.13 8.18 -3.61
CA VAL A 57 26.38 7.84 -2.39
C VAL A 57 26.23 9.08 -1.50
N THR A 58 27.29 9.87 -1.38
CA THR A 58 27.29 11.13 -0.62
C THR A 58 26.31 12.16 -1.21
N LEU A 59 26.29 12.34 -2.54
CA LEU A 59 25.39 13.27 -3.21
C LEU A 59 23.92 12.85 -3.11
N MET A 60 23.62 11.56 -3.28
CA MET A 60 22.27 11.04 -3.08
C MET A 60 21.82 11.21 -1.63
N TYR A 61 22.67 10.85 -0.67
CA TYR A 61 22.38 11.03 0.75
C TYR A 61 22.06 12.50 1.06
N ALA A 62 22.87 13.44 0.57
CA ALA A 62 22.63 14.86 0.74
C ALA A 62 21.30 15.34 0.10
N ALA A 63 20.99 14.86 -1.11
CA ALA A 63 19.74 15.22 -1.80
C ALA A 63 18.50 14.66 -1.09
N MET A 64 18.53 13.39 -0.70
CA MET A 64 17.45 12.75 0.07
C MET A 64 17.26 13.42 1.43
N ARG A 65 18.36 13.71 2.14
CA ARG A 65 18.32 14.40 3.43
C ARG A 65 17.69 15.79 3.29
N ALA A 66 18.05 16.57 2.27
CA ALA A 66 17.46 17.89 2.07
C ALA A 66 15.92 17.83 1.87
N GLN A 67 15.42 16.84 1.11
CA GLN A 67 13.98 16.64 0.91
C GLN A 67 13.29 16.17 2.20
N LEU A 68 13.89 15.22 2.90
CA LEU A 68 13.33 14.65 4.11
C LEU A 68 13.33 15.64 5.28
N VAL A 69 14.33 16.52 5.37
CA VAL A 69 14.34 17.61 6.36
C VAL A 69 13.21 18.61 6.09
N ALA A 70 12.98 18.98 4.84
CA ALA A 70 11.86 19.84 4.48
C ALA A 70 10.51 19.19 4.84
N LYS A 71 10.35 17.89 4.55
CA LYS A 71 9.14 17.14 4.91
C LYS A 71 8.97 16.98 6.41
N ALA A 72 10.05 16.73 7.15
CA ALA A 72 10.04 16.66 8.61
C ALA A 72 9.56 17.98 9.24
N GLN A 73 9.92 19.13 8.66
CA GLN A 73 9.46 20.44 9.13
C GLN A 73 7.97 20.67 8.89
N GLU A 74 7.46 20.25 7.72
CA GLU A 74 6.03 20.26 7.41
C GLU A 74 5.27 19.38 8.42
N LEU A 75 5.69 18.13 8.59
CA LEU A 75 5.06 17.18 9.51
C LEU A 75 5.13 17.64 10.97
N LYS A 76 6.22 18.28 11.40
CA LYS A 76 6.35 18.83 12.76
C LYS A 76 5.28 19.90 13.06
N SER A 77 4.78 20.60 12.04
CA SER A 77 3.70 21.57 12.22
C SER A 77 2.33 20.92 12.41
N GLU A 78 2.18 19.66 12.00
CA GLU A 78 0.93 18.90 12.01
C GLU A 78 0.89 17.80 13.09
N GLN A 79 2.07 17.28 13.47
CA GLN A 79 2.25 16.15 14.37
C GLN A 79 3.35 16.44 15.39
N ALA A 80 3.05 16.14 16.66
CA ALA A 80 3.98 16.40 17.77
C ALA A 80 5.18 15.43 17.81
N GLU A 81 5.07 14.22 17.23
CA GLU A 81 6.04 13.13 17.40
C GLU A 81 6.30 12.38 16.08
N PRO A 82 7.57 12.14 15.68
CA PRO A 82 7.92 11.44 14.44
C PRO A 82 7.44 9.98 14.39
N SER A 83 7.29 9.33 15.56
CA SER A 83 6.88 7.91 15.67
C SER A 83 5.44 7.65 15.24
N LYS A 84 4.62 8.70 15.13
CA LYS A 84 3.22 8.64 14.65
C LYS A 84 3.08 8.94 13.17
N SER A 85 4.16 9.31 12.49
CA SER A 85 4.17 9.42 11.05
C SER A 85 4.12 8.00 10.45
N ILE A 86 3.03 7.71 9.72
CA ILE A 86 2.85 6.47 8.96
C ILE A 86 4.03 6.31 8.00
N ASP A 87 4.43 5.08 7.66
CA ASP A 87 5.40 4.80 6.60
C ASP A 87 5.02 5.55 5.32
N PHE A 88 5.63 6.72 5.11
CA PHE A 88 5.45 7.48 3.90
C PHE A 88 6.28 6.80 2.82
N THR A 89 5.62 6.34 1.76
CA THR A 89 6.34 6.03 0.53
C THR A 89 6.87 7.36 -0.01
N ILE A 90 8.14 7.64 0.24
CA ILE A 90 8.80 8.82 -0.32
C ILE A 90 8.90 8.56 -1.81
N ASN A 91 7.94 9.09 -2.57
CA ASN A 91 8.08 9.24 -4.00
C ASN A 91 9.16 10.30 -4.19
N PHE A 92 10.42 9.87 -4.28
CA PHE A 92 11.50 10.74 -4.70
C PHE A 92 11.21 11.14 -6.15
N ASP A 93 10.52 12.26 -6.32
CA ASP A 93 10.42 12.96 -7.59
C ASP A 93 11.77 13.63 -7.80
N PHE A 94 12.76 12.82 -8.15
CA PHE A 94 13.98 13.33 -8.68
C PHE A 94 13.60 14.02 -10.00
N ASP A 95 13.69 15.35 -10.04
CA ASP A 95 13.85 16.16 -11.27
C ASP A 95 15.16 15.80 -12.01
N LEU A 96 15.57 14.53 -11.97
CA LEU A 96 16.50 14.00 -12.93
C LEU A 96 15.82 14.15 -14.29
N PRO A 97 16.51 14.70 -15.30
CA PRO A 97 15.99 14.64 -16.66
C PRO A 97 15.73 13.17 -16.94
N ARG A 98 14.45 12.77 -16.95
CA ARG A 98 14.04 11.46 -17.40
C ARG A 98 14.59 11.41 -18.82
N ASN A 99 15.64 10.61 -19.04
CA ASN A 99 16.06 10.33 -20.40
C ASN A 99 14.76 9.89 -21.09
N PRO A 100 14.42 10.50 -22.25
CA PRO A 100 13.25 10.05 -22.97
C PRO A 100 13.37 8.53 -23.08
N PRO A 101 12.35 7.77 -22.64
CA PRO A 101 12.45 6.32 -22.61
C PRO A 101 12.93 5.86 -23.98
N TYR A 102 13.92 4.98 -24.00
CA TYR A 102 14.40 4.41 -25.25
C TYR A 102 13.20 3.77 -25.95
N VAL A 103 12.81 4.33 -27.10
CA VAL A 103 11.71 3.82 -27.91
C VAL A 103 12.26 2.74 -28.85
N TYR A 104 11.77 1.54 -28.70
CA TYR A 104 12.05 0.39 -29.54
C TYR A 104 11.28 0.49 -30.85
N GLU A 105 12.02 0.66 -31.94
CA GLU A 105 11.51 0.75 -33.31
C GLU A 105 11.66 -0.58 -34.08
N GLY A 106 12.03 -1.67 -33.40
CA GLY A 106 12.24 -2.97 -34.02
C GLY A 106 10.94 -3.72 -34.31
N PRO A 107 11.03 -4.91 -34.93
CA PRO A 107 9.85 -5.73 -35.22
C PRO A 107 9.10 -6.11 -33.94
N GLN A 108 7.78 -5.92 -33.93
CA GLN A 108 6.88 -6.38 -32.86
C GLN A 108 6.66 -7.90 -32.96
N THR A 109 7.74 -8.67 -32.84
CA THR A 109 7.72 -10.14 -32.80
C THR A 109 8.25 -10.59 -31.45
N VAL A 110 7.67 -11.63 -30.87
CA VAL A 110 8.07 -12.15 -29.55
C VAL A 110 9.57 -12.38 -29.45
N LYS A 111 10.16 -13.01 -30.48
CA LYS A 111 11.61 -13.23 -30.55
C LYS A 111 12.42 -11.94 -30.42
N ALA A 112 12.09 -10.91 -31.20
CA ALA A 112 12.84 -9.65 -31.20
C ALA A 112 12.65 -8.86 -29.89
N LEU A 113 11.46 -8.93 -29.30
CA LEU A 113 11.15 -8.33 -28.01
C LEU A 113 11.94 -9.00 -26.88
N MET A 114 11.97 -10.33 -26.84
CA MET A 114 12.76 -11.08 -25.86
C MET A 114 14.27 -10.83 -26.05
N GLU A 115 14.78 -10.85 -27.27
CA GLU A 115 16.19 -10.53 -27.55
C GLU A 115 16.58 -9.12 -27.05
N THR A 116 15.63 -8.18 -27.04
CA THR A 116 15.88 -6.79 -26.63
C THR A 116 15.76 -6.57 -25.12
N PHE A 117 14.76 -7.16 -24.46
CA PHE A 117 14.35 -6.74 -23.11
C PHE A 117 14.52 -7.82 -22.02
N ASP A 118 14.77 -9.07 -22.40
CA ASP A 118 14.62 -10.20 -21.47
C ASP A 118 15.75 -10.29 -20.44
N GLU A 119 16.98 -9.93 -20.82
CA GLU A 119 18.13 -9.87 -19.91
C GLU A 119 17.86 -8.94 -18.72
N LYS A 120 17.36 -7.73 -19.02
CA LYS A 120 17.01 -6.72 -17.99
C LYS A 120 15.76 -7.10 -17.21
N TYR A 121 14.86 -7.87 -17.78
CA TYR A 121 13.70 -8.38 -17.07
C TYR A 121 14.09 -9.44 -16.02
N GLN A 122 14.93 -10.40 -16.42
CA GLN A 122 15.40 -11.51 -15.56
C GLN A 122 16.23 -11.05 -14.37
N SER A 123 16.90 -9.90 -14.44
CA SER A 123 17.69 -9.38 -13.34
C SER A 123 16.86 -8.93 -12.11
N ASN A 124 15.53 -8.84 -12.22
CA ASN A 124 14.65 -8.24 -11.20
C ASN A 124 14.00 -9.23 -10.21
N GLY A 125 14.42 -10.50 -10.17
CA GLY A 125 13.97 -11.47 -9.17
C GLY A 125 13.52 -12.82 -9.75
N PRO A 126 13.07 -13.77 -8.91
CA PRO A 126 12.74 -15.13 -9.35
C PRO A 126 11.42 -15.15 -10.13
N VAL A 127 11.52 -15.00 -11.44
CA VAL A 127 10.37 -15.09 -12.38
C VAL A 127 10.00 -16.51 -12.78
N GLN A 128 10.77 -17.49 -12.29
CA GLN A 128 10.70 -18.88 -12.76
C GLN A 128 9.33 -19.52 -12.50
N GLU A 129 8.70 -19.26 -11.34
CA GLU A 129 7.37 -19.82 -11.06
C GLU A 129 6.32 -19.33 -12.06
N MET A 130 6.37 -18.04 -12.43
CA MET A 130 5.45 -17.49 -13.42
C MET A 130 5.77 -17.97 -14.83
N ASP A 131 7.04 -18.19 -15.15
CA ASP A 131 7.43 -18.75 -16.45
C ASP A 131 6.98 -20.21 -16.62
N GLU A 132 6.89 -20.98 -15.53
CA GLU A 132 6.34 -22.35 -15.55
C GLU A 132 4.82 -22.36 -15.74
N LYS A 133 4.09 -21.43 -15.11
CA LYS A 133 2.62 -21.34 -15.22
C LYS A 133 2.16 -20.64 -16.50
N TYR A 134 2.90 -19.60 -16.90
CA TYR A 134 2.59 -18.70 -18.01
C TYR A 134 3.90 -18.41 -18.78
N PRO A 135 4.32 -19.31 -19.69
CA PRO A 135 5.55 -19.17 -20.45
C PRO A 135 5.63 -17.81 -21.16
N ARG A 136 6.77 -17.12 -21.04
CA ARG A 136 6.95 -15.74 -21.56
C ARG A 136 6.67 -15.64 -23.04
N GLU A 137 7.12 -16.60 -23.82
CA GLU A 137 6.94 -16.59 -25.28
C GLU A 137 5.44 -16.64 -25.64
N GLU A 138 4.70 -17.59 -25.06
CA GLU A 138 3.25 -17.73 -25.26
C GLU A 138 2.49 -16.50 -24.75
N TRP A 139 2.86 -15.99 -23.57
CA TRP A 139 2.24 -14.81 -22.98
C TRP A 139 2.44 -13.57 -23.83
N LEU A 140 3.67 -13.27 -24.25
CA LEU A 140 3.96 -12.14 -25.13
C LEU A 140 3.27 -12.28 -26.48
N GLN A 141 3.16 -13.51 -27.00
CA GLN A 141 2.43 -13.75 -28.25
C GLN A 141 0.97 -13.32 -28.13
N MET A 142 0.29 -13.62 -27.01
CA MET A 142 -1.09 -13.16 -26.78
C MET A 142 -1.21 -11.63 -26.83
N PHE A 143 -0.25 -10.90 -26.27
CA PHE A 143 -0.27 -9.44 -26.28
C PHE A 143 -0.01 -8.88 -27.68
N VAL A 144 0.98 -9.42 -28.41
CA VAL A 144 1.29 -9.02 -29.78
C VAL A 144 0.12 -9.31 -30.73
N ASP A 145 -0.52 -10.47 -30.60
CA ASP A 145 -1.67 -10.86 -31.43
C ASP A 145 -2.88 -9.94 -31.22
N ASN A 146 -3.03 -9.39 -30.00
CA ASN A 146 -4.05 -8.39 -29.67
C ASN A 146 -3.62 -6.93 -29.97
N GLY A 147 -2.47 -6.74 -30.61
CA GLY A 147 -1.98 -5.42 -31.04
C GLY A 147 -1.34 -4.59 -29.92
N TYR A 148 -0.87 -5.21 -28.84
CA TYR A 148 -0.13 -4.50 -27.80
C TYR A 148 1.25 -4.11 -28.32
N ASP A 149 1.45 -2.80 -28.54
CA ASP A 149 2.75 -2.24 -28.91
C ASP A 149 3.68 -2.25 -27.68
N ILE A 150 4.80 -2.98 -27.77
CA ILE A 150 5.87 -2.93 -26.75
C ILE A 150 6.95 -1.99 -27.27
N LEU A 151 6.95 -0.76 -26.76
CA LEU A 151 7.85 0.30 -27.21
C LEU A 151 9.04 0.49 -26.29
N ASP A 152 9.00 0.02 -25.05
CA ASP A 152 10.14 0.12 -24.15
C ASP A 152 10.19 -1.02 -23.10
N GLN A 153 11.17 -0.95 -22.20
CA GLN A 153 11.33 -1.91 -21.12
C GLN A 153 10.16 -1.92 -20.13
N ASN A 154 9.50 -0.77 -19.92
CA ASN A 154 8.37 -0.67 -19.00
C ASN A 154 7.14 -1.32 -19.62
N ASP A 155 6.90 -1.14 -20.92
CA ASP A 155 5.84 -1.82 -21.65
C ASP A 155 6.04 -3.34 -21.60
N TYR A 156 7.28 -3.81 -21.85
CA TYR A 156 7.63 -5.23 -21.80
C TYR A 156 7.43 -5.81 -20.39
N ARG A 157 7.90 -5.09 -19.37
CA ARG A 157 7.73 -5.47 -17.97
C ARG A 157 6.25 -5.48 -17.57
N SER A 158 5.46 -4.53 -18.03
CA SER A 158 4.02 -4.44 -17.71
C SER A 158 3.26 -5.60 -18.33
N ALA A 159 3.51 -5.89 -19.62
CA ALA A 159 2.91 -7.04 -20.31
C ALA A 159 3.23 -8.36 -19.59
N LEU A 160 4.50 -8.59 -19.21
CA LEU A 160 4.88 -9.79 -18.45
C LEU A 160 4.43 -9.75 -16.98
N GLY A 161 4.26 -8.57 -16.40
CA GLY A 161 3.81 -8.34 -15.03
C GLY A 161 2.36 -8.74 -14.82
N LEU A 162 1.51 -8.58 -15.85
CA LEU A 162 0.10 -8.99 -15.81
C LEU A 162 -0.10 -10.49 -15.52
N ARG A 163 0.92 -11.33 -15.71
CA ARG A 163 0.90 -12.75 -15.28
C ARG A 163 0.64 -12.91 -13.79
N PHE A 164 1.23 -12.05 -12.97
CA PHE A 164 1.05 -12.06 -11.51
C PHE A 164 -0.36 -11.63 -11.12
N ASP A 165 -0.90 -10.60 -11.78
CA ASP A 165 -2.27 -10.14 -11.54
C ASP A 165 -3.29 -11.21 -11.95
N VAL A 166 -3.08 -11.84 -13.11
CA VAL A 166 -3.91 -12.96 -13.59
C VAL A 166 -3.86 -14.13 -12.62
N GLU A 167 -2.68 -14.52 -12.13
CA GLU A 167 -2.58 -15.59 -11.12
C GLU A 167 -3.26 -15.21 -9.80
N ARG A 168 -3.14 -13.95 -9.35
CA ARG A 168 -3.86 -13.47 -8.16
C ARG A 168 -5.36 -13.59 -8.34
N VAL A 169 -5.89 -13.10 -9.47
CA VAL A 169 -7.34 -13.14 -9.74
C VAL A 169 -7.83 -14.58 -9.92
N LYS A 170 -7.04 -15.46 -10.55
CA LYS A 170 -7.36 -16.90 -10.66
C LYS A 170 -7.63 -17.56 -9.32
N ASN A 171 -6.82 -17.19 -8.32
CA ASN A 171 -6.89 -17.73 -6.97
C ASN A 171 -7.99 -17.09 -6.11
N ASP A 172 -8.73 -16.11 -6.65
CA ASP A 172 -9.87 -15.48 -6.01
C ASP A 172 -11.12 -15.53 -6.93
N PRO A 173 -11.88 -16.64 -6.89
CA PRO A 173 -13.09 -16.81 -7.69
C PRO A 173 -14.15 -15.74 -7.49
N GLU A 174 -14.18 -15.06 -6.34
CA GLU A 174 -15.16 -14.01 -6.10
C GLU A 174 -14.89 -12.80 -7.01
N LEU A 175 -13.63 -12.47 -7.29
CA LEU A 175 -13.28 -11.36 -8.18
C LEU A 175 -13.80 -11.57 -9.61
N TRP A 176 -13.52 -12.73 -10.21
CA TRP A 176 -13.87 -12.95 -11.62
C TRP A 176 -15.31 -13.43 -11.86
N ARG A 177 -16.01 -13.88 -10.81
CA ARG A 177 -17.44 -14.24 -10.88
C ARG A 177 -18.40 -13.14 -10.44
N SER A 178 -17.92 -12.13 -9.71
CA SER A 178 -18.76 -10.99 -9.30
C SER A 178 -18.86 -9.90 -10.36
N GLY A 179 -17.90 -9.86 -11.28
CA GLY A 179 -17.72 -8.73 -12.19
C GLY A 179 -17.13 -7.49 -11.51
N SER A 180 -16.41 -7.66 -10.38
CA SER A 180 -15.85 -6.55 -9.60
C SER A 180 -14.73 -5.77 -10.31
N LEU A 181 -14.15 -6.32 -11.37
CA LEU A 181 -13.20 -5.64 -12.24
C LEU A 181 -13.87 -5.12 -13.53
N ASP A 182 -15.19 -4.97 -13.50
CA ASP A 182 -16.12 -4.67 -14.59
C ASP A 182 -15.86 -5.48 -15.88
N ILE A 183 -15.30 -6.67 -15.73
CA ILE A 183 -15.34 -7.74 -16.71
C ILE A 183 -16.64 -8.50 -16.47
N PRO A 184 -17.48 -8.75 -17.50
CA PRO A 184 -18.71 -9.49 -17.32
C PRO A 184 -18.47 -10.79 -16.54
N PRO A 185 -19.27 -11.06 -15.49
CA PRO A 185 -19.09 -12.25 -14.68
C PRO A 185 -19.22 -13.49 -15.56
N THR A 186 -18.30 -14.42 -15.38
CA THR A 186 -18.27 -15.68 -16.13
C THR A 186 -17.91 -16.83 -15.20
N ASP A 187 -18.37 -18.05 -15.54
CA ASP A 187 -17.98 -19.29 -14.86
C ASP A 187 -16.74 -19.94 -15.49
N ASP A 188 -16.29 -19.43 -16.64
CA ASP A 188 -15.12 -19.90 -17.37
C ASP A 188 -13.91 -18.99 -17.16
N TRP A 189 -12.88 -19.53 -16.52
CA TRP A 189 -11.64 -18.83 -16.23
C TRP A 189 -10.90 -18.39 -17.51
N GLU A 190 -10.91 -19.20 -18.56
CA GLU A 190 -10.19 -18.86 -19.79
C GLU A 190 -10.86 -17.67 -20.50
N THR A 191 -12.19 -17.66 -20.58
CA THR A 191 -12.97 -16.50 -21.03
C THR A 191 -12.67 -15.25 -20.21
N TYR A 192 -12.58 -15.37 -18.87
CA TYR A 192 -12.24 -14.22 -18.02
C TYR A 192 -10.82 -13.70 -18.29
N LYS A 193 -9.85 -14.61 -18.38
CA LYS A 193 -8.44 -14.28 -18.61
C LYS A 193 -8.26 -13.53 -19.93
N GLU A 194 -8.94 -13.98 -20.99
CA GLU A 194 -8.94 -13.31 -22.30
C GLU A 194 -9.50 -11.88 -22.19
N ALA A 195 -10.69 -11.71 -21.61
CA ALA A 195 -11.28 -10.39 -21.39
C ALA A 195 -10.41 -9.46 -20.52
N TYR A 196 -9.75 -10.01 -19.50
CA TYR A 196 -8.82 -9.27 -18.65
C TYR A 196 -7.60 -8.76 -19.44
N ILE A 197 -7.03 -9.59 -20.32
CA ILE A 197 -5.93 -9.20 -21.18
C ILE A 197 -6.39 -8.13 -22.18
N ASP A 198 -7.54 -8.33 -22.84
CA ASP A 198 -8.08 -7.40 -23.83
C ASP A 198 -8.30 -5.99 -23.26
N ILE A 199 -8.84 -5.88 -22.04
CA ILE A 199 -9.01 -4.59 -21.36
C ILE A 199 -7.65 -3.92 -21.13
N ASN A 200 -6.65 -4.66 -20.64
CA ASN A 200 -5.31 -4.11 -20.42
C ASN A 200 -4.63 -3.69 -21.73
N VAL A 201 -4.82 -4.46 -22.80
CA VAL A 201 -4.31 -4.11 -24.14
C VAL A 201 -4.97 -2.86 -24.68
N SER A 202 -6.29 -2.76 -24.60
CA SER A 202 -7.05 -1.57 -24.98
C SER A 202 -6.60 -0.33 -24.19
N MET A 203 -6.43 -0.47 -22.86
CA MET A 203 -5.95 0.61 -22.00
C MET A 203 -4.57 1.10 -22.44
N HIS A 204 -3.64 0.19 -22.66
CA HIS A 204 -2.29 0.49 -23.11
C HIS A 204 -2.27 1.23 -24.45
N GLN A 205 -3.01 0.72 -25.43
CA GLN A 205 -3.12 1.33 -26.76
C GLN A 205 -3.68 2.75 -26.70
N ARG A 206 -4.69 2.99 -25.86
CA ARG A 206 -5.29 4.33 -25.70
C ARG A 206 -4.32 5.30 -25.02
N ILE A 207 -3.57 4.85 -24.02
CA ILE A 207 -2.51 5.66 -23.38
C ILE A 207 -1.45 6.07 -24.41
N HIS A 208 -0.93 5.11 -25.18
CA HIS A 208 0.07 5.38 -26.21
C HIS A 208 -0.46 6.28 -27.32
N THR A 209 -1.68 6.05 -27.78
CA THR A 209 -2.33 6.89 -28.79
C THR A 209 -2.47 8.32 -28.29
N ALA A 210 -2.94 8.51 -27.05
CA ALA A 210 -3.07 9.84 -26.47
C ALA A 210 -1.70 10.53 -26.28
N ALA A 211 -0.68 9.81 -25.81
CA ALA A 211 0.68 10.36 -25.68
C ALA A 211 1.31 10.74 -27.03
N ARG A 212 0.99 10.02 -28.12
CA ARG A 212 1.41 10.36 -29.48
C ARG A 212 0.68 11.60 -30.02
N GLU A 213 -0.61 11.75 -29.71
CA GLU A 213 -1.43 12.91 -30.12
C GLU A 213 -1.01 14.19 -29.39
N ASP A 214 -0.70 14.07 -28.10
CA ASP A 214 -0.32 15.19 -27.25
C ASP A 214 0.70 14.69 -26.20
N PRO A 215 1.99 15.02 -26.39
CA PRO A 215 3.08 14.60 -25.51
C PRO A 215 2.99 15.10 -24.07
N GLU A 216 2.10 16.05 -23.76
CA GLU A 216 1.86 16.46 -22.37
C GLU A 216 1.06 15.40 -21.59
N TYR A 217 0.36 14.48 -22.28
CA TYR A 217 -0.28 13.36 -21.61
C TYR A 217 0.75 12.37 -21.08
N THR A 218 0.71 12.17 -19.77
CA THR A 218 1.57 11.23 -19.04
C THR A 218 0.85 9.93 -18.71
N GLY A 219 -0.45 9.84 -18.99
CA GLY A 219 -1.23 8.62 -18.82
C GLY A 219 -2.72 8.84 -19.01
N GLY A 220 -3.51 7.96 -18.41
CA GLY A 220 -4.95 8.06 -18.33
C GLY A 220 -5.51 6.81 -17.67
N PHE A 221 -6.82 6.78 -17.49
CA PHE A 221 -7.50 5.58 -17.02
C PHE A 221 -8.76 5.34 -17.84
N ILE A 222 -9.11 4.07 -17.99
CA ILE A 222 -10.38 3.62 -18.51
C ILE A 222 -11.18 3.19 -17.29
N PRO A 223 -12.31 3.84 -16.99
CA PRO A 223 -13.22 3.31 -16.00
C PRO A 223 -13.67 1.93 -16.46
N HIS A 224 -13.48 0.91 -15.63
CA HIS A 224 -13.74 -0.45 -16.06
C HIS A 224 -15.21 -0.62 -16.50
N SER A 225 -16.17 0.05 -15.84
CA SER A 225 -17.60 0.06 -16.21
C SER A 225 -17.93 0.75 -17.55
N HIS A 226 -16.98 1.50 -18.10
CA HIS A 226 -17.11 2.27 -19.33
C HIS A 226 -15.86 2.08 -20.20
N PRO A 227 -15.65 0.89 -20.79
CA PRO A 227 -14.44 0.55 -21.55
C PRO A 227 -14.21 1.45 -22.77
N ASP A 228 -15.26 2.13 -23.24
CA ASP A 228 -15.21 3.08 -24.33
C ASP A 228 -14.76 4.49 -23.90
N VAL A 229 -14.74 4.79 -22.61
CA VAL A 229 -14.33 6.08 -22.07
C VAL A 229 -12.85 6.05 -21.68
N PHE A 230 -12.07 7.01 -22.19
CA PHE A 230 -10.68 7.18 -21.80
C PHE A 230 -10.45 8.58 -21.23
N LEU A 231 -10.16 8.64 -19.94
CA LEU A 231 -9.92 9.88 -19.22
C LEU A 231 -8.43 10.18 -19.19
N ARG A 232 -8.01 11.07 -20.09
CA ARG A 232 -6.60 11.45 -20.32
C ARG A 232 -6.02 12.21 -19.12
N TYR A 233 -4.75 11.99 -18.77
CA TYR A 233 -4.07 12.65 -17.65
C TYR A 233 -2.72 13.24 -18.10
N ASN A 234 -2.46 14.49 -17.73
CA ASN A 234 -1.26 15.27 -18.12
C ASN A 234 -0.49 15.84 -16.92
N GLY A 235 -0.61 15.25 -15.72
CA GLY A 235 0.04 15.77 -14.51
C GLY A 235 -0.69 16.93 -13.84
N SER A 236 -1.46 17.74 -14.59
CA SER A 236 -2.17 18.92 -14.07
C SER A 236 -3.68 18.75 -13.99
N ARG A 237 -4.23 17.63 -14.46
CA ARG A 237 -5.67 17.39 -14.51
C ARG A 237 -6.18 16.49 -13.39
N VAL A 238 -7.35 16.83 -12.84
CA VAL A 238 -8.11 15.98 -11.91
C VAL A 238 -9.56 15.85 -12.40
N TYR A 239 -10.06 14.61 -12.43
CA TYR A 239 -11.46 14.31 -12.68
C TYR A 239 -12.18 14.13 -11.34
N VAL A 240 -13.34 14.74 -11.21
CA VAL A 240 -14.16 14.72 -10.00
C VAL A 240 -15.51 14.07 -10.32
N LYS A 241 -15.73 12.88 -9.76
CA LYS A 241 -17.02 12.19 -9.80
C LYS A 241 -17.75 12.43 -8.49
N ARG A 242 -19.03 12.78 -8.55
CA ARG A 242 -19.90 12.91 -7.38
C ARG A 242 -20.93 11.79 -7.39
N ASP A 243 -21.04 11.09 -6.28
CA ASP A 243 -22.05 10.05 -6.04
C ASP A 243 -22.76 10.37 -4.73
N GLY A 244 -23.85 11.15 -4.82
CA GLY A 244 -24.49 11.77 -3.66
C GLY A 244 -23.53 12.66 -2.88
N LEU A 245 -23.29 12.32 -1.61
CA LEU A 245 -22.32 13.02 -0.76
C LEU A 245 -20.88 12.50 -0.93
N ALA A 246 -20.68 11.37 -1.60
CA ALA A 246 -19.36 10.84 -1.86
C ALA A 246 -18.70 11.58 -3.03
N THR A 247 -17.39 11.74 -2.97
CA THR A 247 -16.60 12.36 -4.03
C THR A 247 -15.37 11.53 -4.31
N SER A 248 -15.20 11.15 -5.58
CA SER A 248 -14.03 10.42 -6.05
C SER A 248 -13.18 11.30 -6.94
N TYR A 249 -11.86 11.20 -6.77
CA TYR A 249 -10.87 11.96 -7.51
C TYR A 249 -10.02 11.01 -8.34
N TYR A 250 -9.80 11.36 -9.61
CA TYR A 250 -8.96 10.59 -10.51
C TYR A 250 -7.96 11.50 -11.23
N GLY A 251 -6.74 11.02 -11.48
CA GLY A 251 -5.67 11.81 -12.10
C GLY A 251 -4.71 12.39 -11.07
N ARG A 252 -4.53 13.71 -11.04
CA ARG A 252 -3.57 14.36 -10.15
C ARG A 252 -3.98 14.15 -8.69
N ASN A 253 -3.05 13.67 -7.87
CA ASN A 253 -3.24 13.64 -6.42
C ASN A 253 -3.35 15.08 -5.89
N LEU A 254 -4.46 15.38 -5.23
CA LEU A 254 -4.69 16.64 -4.53
C LEU A 254 -4.22 16.51 -3.08
N THR A 255 -3.81 17.62 -2.48
CA THR A 255 -3.59 17.66 -1.02
C THR A 255 -4.94 17.55 -0.28
N ASP A 256 -4.91 17.22 1.01
CA ASP A 256 -6.13 17.17 1.83
C ASP A 256 -6.85 18.52 1.85
N GLU A 257 -6.10 19.62 1.93
CA GLU A 257 -6.64 20.98 1.84
C GLU A 257 -7.28 21.24 0.47
N GLN A 258 -6.61 20.90 -0.62
CA GLN A 258 -7.16 21.06 -1.97
C GLN A 258 -8.42 20.20 -2.17
N THR A 259 -8.42 18.97 -1.66
CA THR A 259 -9.56 18.06 -1.71
C THR A 259 -10.73 18.63 -0.95
N ARG A 260 -10.52 19.06 0.31
CA ARG A 260 -11.54 19.70 1.14
C ARG A 260 -12.09 20.95 0.48
N ASP A 261 -11.21 21.82 0.00
CA ASP A 261 -11.60 23.11 -0.57
C ASP A 261 -12.32 22.95 -1.90
N LEU A 262 -11.92 21.99 -2.73
CA LEU A 262 -12.64 21.63 -3.94
C LEU A 262 -14.00 20.99 -3.65
N THR A 263 -14.06 20.12 -2.62
CA THR A 263 -15.27 19.40 -2.22
C THR A 263 -16.35 20.35 -1.70
N HIS A 264 -15.99 21.19 -0.72
CA HIS A 264 -16.94 21.90 0.15
C HIS A 264 -17.11 23.38 -0.20
N TYR A 265 -16.03 24.05 -0.61
CA TYR A 265 -16.06 25.48 -0.96
C TYR A 265 -16.04 25.70 -2.45
N GLY A 266 -15.58 24.69 -3.17
CA GLY A 266 -15.42 24.74 -4.59
C GLY A 266 -14.34 25.63 -5.12
N VAL A 267 -13.28 25.76 -4.35
CA VAL A 267 -12.07 26.41 -4.83
C VAL A 267 -11.31 25.42 -5.71
N HIS A 268 -11.08 25.79 -6.97
CA HIS A 268 -10.23 25.03 -7.88
C HIS A 268 -8.76 25.31 -7.55
N PRO A 269 -7.91 24.30 -7.33
CA PRO A 269 -6.50 24.52 -7.04
C PRO A 269 -5.79 25.23 -8.21
N GLU A 270 -4.88 26.16 -7.90
CA GLU A 270 -4.13 26.89 -8.92
C GLU A 270 -3.27 25.94 -9.77
N GLY A 271 -3.31 26.12 -11.09
CA GLY A 271 -2.57 25.27 -12.03
C GLY A 271 -3.11 23.83 -12.13
N VAL A 272 -4.32 23.56 -11.61
CA VAL A 272 -5.00 22.28 -11.75
C VAL A 272 -6.24 22.44 -12.61
N GLU A 273 -6.33 21.66 -13.69
CA GLU A 273 -7.55 21.55 -14.50
C GLU A 273 -8.52 20.57 -13.81
N VAL A 274 -9.65 21.10 -13.32
CA VAL A 274 -10.70 20.29 -12.69
C VAL A 274 -11.80 19.99 -13.70
N ILE A 275 -12.02 18.70 -13.98
CA ILE A 275 -13.09 18.21 -14.87
C ILE A 275 -14.11 17.44 -14.04
N TYR A 276 -15.38 17.86 -14.07
CA TYR A 276 -16.45 17.11 -13.41
C TYR A 276 -17.01 16.06 -14.37
N ILE A 277 -17.28 14.87 -13.83
CA ILE A 277 -17.82 13.74 -14.59
C ILE A 277 -19.06 13.16 -13.89
N ASP A 278 -20.00 12.62 -14.67
CA ASP A 278 -21.18 11.92 -14.17
C ASP A 278 -20.90 10.42 -13.89
N ASP A 279 -21.96 9.68 -13.58
CA ASP A 279 -21.90 8.23 -13.32
C ASP A 279 -21.51 7.41 -14.55
N ASP A 280 -21.77 7.94 -15.74
CA ASP A 280 -21.41 7.35 -17.02
C ASP A 280 -20.06 7.88 -17.55
N TYR A 281 -19.31 8.60 -16.71
CA TYR A 281 -18.03 9.23 -17.00
C TYR A 281 -18.06 10.26 -18.15
N ASN A 282 -19.23 10.81 -18.46
CA ASN A 282 -19.35 11.95 -19.37
C ASN A 282 -18.90 13.22 -18.68
N VAL A 283 -18.22 14.09 -19.42
CA VAL A 283 -17.82 15.41 -18.93
C VAL A 283 -19.06 16.27 -18.71
N LEU A 284 -19.23 16.75 -17.48
CA LEU A 284 -20.28 17.67 -17.11
C LEU A 284 -19.92 19.09 -17.56
N ASN A 285 -20.85 19.73 -18.27
CA ASN A 285 -20.71 21.15 -18.68
C ASN A 285 -20.89 22.11 -17.50
N GLU A 286 -21.61 21.67 -16.48
CA GLU A 286 -21.87 22.43 -15.27
C GLU A 286 -21.30 21.70 -14.08
N ARG A 287 -20.80 22.49 -13.14
CA ARG A 287 -20.25 21.97 -11.91
C ARG A 287 -21.38 21.39 -11.03
N PRO A 288 -21.18 20.22 -10.38
CA PRO A 288 -22.09 19.70 -9.38
C PRO A 288 -22.29 20.67 -8.20
N PRO A 289 -23.49 20.69 -7.57
CA PRO A 289 -23.72 21.45 -6.35
C PRO A 289 -22.66 21.21 -5.27
N LEU A 290 -22.37 22.25 -4.49
CA LEU A 290 -21.42 22.14 -3.37
C LEU A 290 -21.99 21.21 -2.29
N ILE A 291 -21.15 20.34 -1.74
CA ILE A 291 -21.49 19.62 -0.52
C ILE A 291 -21.21 20.54 0.65
N THR A 292 -22.26 21.18 1.17
CA THR A 292 -22.13 22.02 2.36
C THR A 292 -21.95 21.15 3.61
N PRO A 293 -21.29 21.67 4.67
CA PRO A 293 -21.24 20.98 5.95
C PRO A 293 -22.63 20.61 6.51
N ASP A 294 -23.67 21.40 6.19
CA ASP A 294 -25.05 21.14 6.61
C ASP A 294 -25.64 19.93 5.85
N MET A 295 -25.37 19.80 4.55
CA MET A 295 -25.76 18.59 3.78
C MET A 295 -25.09 17.35 4.35
N MET A 296 -23.82 17.45 4.76
CA MET A 296 -23.17 16.35 5.46
C MET A 296 -23.92 16.03 6.76
N GLN A 297 -24.40 17.00 7.55
CA GLN A 297 -25.12 16.71 8.80
C GLN A 297 -26.55 16.16 8.60
N GLU A 298 -27.25 16.61 7.56
CA GLU A 298 -28.65 16.24 7.30
C GLU A 298 -28.79 14.95 6.50
N GLU A 299 -27.84 14.68 5.60
CA GLU A 299 -27.89 13.55 4.67
C GLU A 299 -26.83 12.48 4.94
N VAL A 300 -26.04 12.49 6.03
CA VAL A 300 -25.36 11.23 6.39
C VAL A 300 -26.50 10.22 6.62
N PRO A 301 -26.69 9.21 5.74
CA PRO A 301 -27.45 8.06 6.19
C PRO A 301 -26.66 7.53 7.40
N PRO A 302 -27.26 6.86 8.39
CA PRO A 302 -26.43 6.08 9.31
C PRO A 302 -25.43 5.32 8.42
N PHE A 303 -24.12 5.49 8.67
CA PHE A 303 -22.93 5.12 7.84
C PHE A 303 -22.86 3.64 7.40
N ILE A 304 -23.96 2.95 7.62
CA ILE A 304 -24.21 1.55 7.70
C ILE A 304 -25.51 1.38 6.91
N THR A 305 -25.38 1.20 5.59
CA THR A 305 -26.52 0.75 4.78
C THR A 305 -26.88 -0.69 5.16
N PRO A 306 -28.13 -1.14 4.95
CA PRO A 306 -28.49 -2.56 5.15
C PRO A 306 -27.56 -3.53 4.41
N GLU A 307 -27.06 -3.15 3.24
CA GLU A 307 -26.05 -3.89 2.48
C GLU A 307 -24.69 -3.95 3.20
N MET A 308 -24.20 -2.84 3.74
CA MET A 308 -22.92 -2.82 4.48
C MET A 308 -22.97 -3.70 5.74
N LEU A 309 -24.14 -3.81 6.38
CA LEU A 309 -24.33 -4.68 7.55
C LEU A 309 -24.24 -6.17 7.27
N LYS A 310 -24.41 -6.60 6.02
CA LYS A 310 -24.20 -8.02 5.66
C LYS A 310 -22.75 -8.46 5.90
N TYR A 311 -21.83 -7.51 5.95
CA TYR A 311 -20.39 -7.74 6.10
C TYR A 311 -19.86 -7.37 7.49
N VAL A 312 -20.69 -6.81 8.37
CA VAL A 312 -20.29 -6.48 9.75
C VAL A 312 -20.50 -7.70 10.63
N GLU A 313 -19.44 -8.17 11.29
CA GLU A 313 -19.58 -9.19 12.34
C GLU A 313 -20.55 -8.68 13.42
N LEU A 314 -21.60 -9.45 13.68
CA LEU A 314 -22.61 -9.08 14.67
C LEU A 314 -21.95 -8.99 16.05
N PRO A 315 -22.20 -7.93 16.82
CA PRO A 315 -21.70 -7.86 18.18
C PRO A 315 -22.33 -8.96 19.05
N PRO A 316 -21.71 -9.32 20.19
CA PRO A 316 -22.34 -10.19 21.17
C PRO A 316 -23.75 -9.72 21.56
N ASP A 317 -24.66 -10.64 21.90
CA ASP A 317 -26.04 -10.31 22.29
C ASP A 317 -26.12 -9.44 23.56
N ASP A 318 -25.07 -9.44 24.38
CA ASP A 318 -24.93 -8.64 25.61
C ASP A 318 -24.12 -7.35 25.40
N TRP A 319 -23.71 -7.04 24.16
CA TRP A 319 -22.99 -5.80 23.87
C TRP A 319 -23.88 -4.58 24.11
N THR A 320 -23.40 -3.67 24.96
CA THR A 320 -24.00 -2.36 25.18
C THR A 320 -23.08 -1.26 24.65
N PRO A 321 -23.62 -0.21 24.01
CA PRO A 321 -22.81 0.93 23.59
C PRO A 321 -22.04 1.53 24.78
N PRO A 322 -20.80 2.02 24.57
CA PRO A 322 -20.03 2.69 25.61
C PRO A 322 -20.85 3.78 26.31
N ARG A 323 -20.72 3.89 27.63
CA ARG A 323 -21.49 4.84 28.42
C ARG A 323 -21.25 6.28 27.91
N GLY A 324 -22.33 6.99 27.59
CA GLY A 324 -22.27 8.35 27.03
C GLY A 324 -22.24 8.40 25.50
N SER A 325 -22.16 7.26 24.81
CA SER A 325 -22.43 7.19 23.38
C SER A 325 -23.93 7.08 23.11
N THR A 326 -24.41 7.79 22.09
CA THR A 326 -25.76 7.59 21.56
C THR A 326 -25.59 6.82 20.25
N PRO A 327 -26.03 5.55 20.16
CA PRO A 327 -25.91 4.81 18.91
C PRO A 327 -26.66 5.55 17.78
N PRO A 328 -26.15 5.49 16.54
CA PRO A 328 -26.83 6.08 15.39
C PRO A 328 -28.28 5.58 15.29
N PRO A 329 -29.25 6.46 14.98
CA PRO A 329 -30.64 6.05 14.73
C PRO A 329 -30.70 4.94 13.68
N GLY A 330 -31.49 3.88 13.93
CA GLY A 330 -31.67 2.76 13.01
C GLY A 330 -30.63 1.65 13.12
N LEU A 331 -29.53 1.83 13.87
CA LEU A 331 -28.49 0.82 14.00
C LEU A 331 -29.00 -0.46 14.68
N GLU A 332 -29.83 -0.34 15.72
CA GLU A 332 -30.38 -1.50 16.44
C GLU A 332 -31.28 -2.34 15.54
N GLU A 333 -32.19 -1.69 14.81
CA GLU A 333 -33.09 -2.34 13.87
C GLU A 333 -32.32 -3.07 12.77
N ALA A 334 -31.25 -2.44 12.28
CA ALA A 334 -30.46 -2.96 11.19
C ALA A 334 -29.55 -4.13 11.63
N LEU A 335 -29.01 -4.11 12.86
CA LEU A 335 -28.34 -5.26 13.47
C LEU A 335 -29.32 -6.41 13.71
N LYS A 336 -30.53 -6.12 14.20
CA LYS A 336 -31.58 -7.13 14.40
C LYS A 336 -32.03 -7.78 13.08
N ALA A 337 -32.15 -7.00 12.01
CA ALA A 337 -32.44 -7.51 10.67
C ALA A 337 -31.37 -8.50 10.16
N ASN A 338 -30.12 -8.37 10.63
CA ASN A 338 -29.03 -9.30 10.32
C ASN A 338 -28.85 -10.44 11.35
N GLY A 339 -29.77 -10.57 12.32
CA GLY A 339 -29.80 -11.70 13.25
C GLY A 339 -29.21 -11.44 14.63
N TRP A 340 -28.79 -10.20 14.94
CA TRP A 340 -28.40 -9.83 16.30
C TRP A 340 -29.61 -9.85 17.24
N ARG A 341 -29.46 -10.40 18.45
CA ARG A 341 -30.57 -10.51 19.42
C ARG A 341 -30.46 -9.55 20.60
N GLY A 342 -29.38 -8.76 20.64
CA GLY A 342 -29.18 -7.75 21.67
C GLY A 342 -30.13 -6.55 21.56
N SER A 343 -29.92 -5.59 22.46
CA SER A 343 -30.75 -4.39 22.59
C SER A 343 -29.91 -3.26 23.18
N PHE A 344 -30.05 -2.04 22.63
CA PHE A 344 -29.44 -0.85 23.25
C PHE A 344 -30.31 -0.28 24.37
N ALA A 345 -31.58 -0.71 24.46
CA ALA A 345 -32.44 -0.32 25.58
C ALA A 345 -31.82 -0.79 26.91
N PRO A 346 -31.68 0.10 27.91
CA PRO A 346 -31.25 -0.31 29.23
C PRO A 346 -32.22 -1.38 29.73
N GLN A 347 -31.73 -2.58 30.04
CA GLN A 347 -32.57 -3.62 30.64
C GLN A 347 -33.17 -3.05 31.93
N GLU A 348 -34.51 -2.89 31.95
CA GLU A 348 -35.22 -2.48 33.16
C GLU A 348 -35.00 -3.57 34.21
N VAL A 349 -34.09 -3.28 35.14
CA VAL A 349 -33.84 -4.14 36.29
C VAL A 349 -35.11 -4.13 37.12
N GLY A 350 -35.88 -5.23 37.09
CA GLY A 350 -37.18 -5.32 37.74
C GLY A 350 -37.15 -4.93 39.22
N PRO A 351 -38.24 -4.35 39.76
CA PRO A 351 -38.28 -3.61 41.04
C PRO A 351 -38.09 -4.45 42.31
N THR A 352 -37.75 -5.73 42.21
CA THR A 352 -37.53 -6.62 43.36
C THR A 352 -36.11 -7.18 43.44
N GLY A 353 -35.24 -6.87 42.48
CA GLY A 353 -33.81 -7.06 42.66
C GLY A 353 -33.32 -5.98 43.61
N LYS A 354 -33.00 -6.32 44.87
CA LYS A 354 -32.11 -5.49 45.68
C LYS A 354 -30.95 -5.08 44.76
N PRO A 355 -30.57 -3.80 44.67
CA PRO A 355 -29.45 -3.39 43.85
C PRO A 355 -28.27 -4.26 44.29
N SER A 356 -27.90 -5.23 43.46
CA SER A 356 -26.59 -5.83 43.58
C SER A 356 -25.67 -4.63 43.50
N VAL A 357 -24.96 -4.38 44.59
CA VAL A 357 -23.85 -3.42 44.61
C VAL A 357 -23.16 -3.55 43.26
N PRO A 358 -23.09 -2.48 42.44
CA PRO A 358 -22.59 -2.56 41.09
C PRO A 358 -21.29 -3.33 41.18
N ASP A 359 -21.24 -4.45 40.46
CA ASP A 359 -20.05 -5.27 40.45
C ASP A 359 -19.01 -4.41 39.75
N ASN A 360 -18.25 -3.67 40.56
CA ASN A 360 -17.11 -2.88 40.13
C ASN A 360 -16.10 -3.78 39.42
N SER A 361 -16.30 -5.11 39.41
CA SER A 361 -15.54 -6.07 38.65
C SER A 361 -15.37 -5.67 37.18
N PHE A 362 -16.34 -5.06 36.49
CA PHE A 362 -16.11 -4.67 35.10
C PHE A 362 -15.19 -3.45 34.94
N ALA A 363 -15.41 -2.39 35.72
CA ALA A 363 -14.51 -1.24 35.73
C ALA A 363 -13.11 -1.62 36.22
N GLU A 364 -13.02 -2.44 37.28
CA GLU A 364 -11.77 -2.99 37.80
C GLU A 364 -11.10 -3.97 36.82
N GLN A 365 -11.87 -4.75 36.05
CA GLN A 365 -11.32 -5.62 35.00
C GLN A 365 -10.82 -4.81 33.80
N THR A 366 -11.52 -3.74 33.43
CA THR A 366 -11.12 -2.86 32.34
C THR A 366 -9.87 -2.07 32.73
N ASP A 367 -9.82 -1.55 33.96
CA ASP A 367 -8.66 -0.86 34.51
C ASP A 367 -7.47 -1.81 34.68
N ARG A 368 -7.69 -3.06 35.14
CA ARG A 368 -6.65 -4.09 35.18
C ARG A 368 -6.17 -4.46 33.78
N ALA A 369 -7.06 -4.67 32.82
CA ALA A 369 -6.68 -4.99 31.44
C ALA A 369 -5.88 -3.84 30.80
N ALA A 370 -6.26 -2.60 31.05
CA ALA A 370 -5.52 -1.43 30.60
C ALA A 370 -4.15 -1.30 31.28
N GLN A 371 -4.08 -1.61 32.58
CA GLN A 371 -2.83 -1.61 33.34
C GLN A 371 -1.90 -2.74 32.90
N ASP A 372 -2.43 -3.95 32.69
CA ASP A 372 -1.70 -5.12 32.20
C ASP A 372 -1.18 -4.86 30.77
N ALA A 373 -1.99 -4.28 29.89
CA ALA A 373 -1.57 -3.90 28.54
C ALA A 373 -0.47 -2.84 28.56
N ARG A 374 -0.58 -1.84 29.45
CA ARG A 374 0.45 -0.82 29.64
C ARG A 374 1.74 -1.40 30.18
N GLU A 375 1.67 -2.31 31.15
CA GLU A 375 2.84 -2.99 31.69
C GLU A 375 3.50 -3.90 30.63
N GLN A 376 2.71 -4.61 29.82
CA GLN A 376 3.22 -5.39 28.69
C GLN A 376 3.93 -4.49 27.66
N TYR A 377 3.35 -3.34 27.32
CA TYR A 377 3.97 -2.37 26.43
C TYR A 377 5.28 -1.80 27.01
N GLU A 378 5.28 -1.38 28.27
CA GLU A 378 6.48 -0.86 28.95
C GLU A 378 7.57 -1.94 29.09
N ASN A 379 7.19 -3.22 29.27
CA ASN A 379 8.13 -4.35 29.26
C ASN A 379 8.70 -4.61 27.86
N ALA A 380 7.85 -4.61 26.83
CA ALA A 380 8.29 -4.79 25.45
C ALA A 380 9.23 -3.66 25.02
N GLN A 381 8.93 -2.41 25.39
CA GLN A 381 9.80 -1.28 25.12
C GLN A 381 11.14 -1.39 25.84
N ARG A 382 11.15 -1.82 27.11
CA ARG A 382 12.40 -2.07 27.86
C ARG A 382 13.25 -3.18 27.25
N GLU A 383 12.64 -4.27 26.80
CA GLU A 383 13.36 -5.34 26.09
C GLU A 383 13.89 -4.84 24.76
N PHE A 384 13.08 -4.10 23.99
CA PHE A 384 13.52 -3.49 22.73
C PHE A 384 14.71 -2.56 22.94
N ASP A 385 14.66 -1.65 23.91
CA ASP A 385 15.76 -0.73 24.22
C ASP A 385 17.00 -1.50 24.73
N ARG A 386 16.81 -2.61 25.46
CA ARG A 386 17.88 -3.51 25.88
C ARG A 386 18.58 -4.14 24.67
N PHE A 387 17.84 -4.68 23.71
CA PHE A 387 18.40 -5.27 22.49
C PHE A 387 19.02 -4.21 21.57
N ALA A 388 18.40 -3.05 21.42
CA ALA A 388 18.92 -1.96 20.60
C ALA A 388 20.24 -1.38 21.12
N GLY A 389 20.54 -1.56 22.41
CA GLY A 389 21.81 -1.18 23.02
C GLY A 389 22.89 -2.27 23.02
N MET A 390 22.58 -3.49 22.57
CA MET A 390 23.54 -4.59 22.50
C MET A 390 24.36 -4.52 21.22
N SER A 391 25.62 -4.94 21.31
CA SER A 391 26.43 -5.27 20.12
C SER A 391 25.94 -6.57 19.47
N ASP A 392 26.32 -6.78 18.21
CA ASP A 392 25.96 -8.00 17.46
C ASP A 392 26.35 -9.29 18.21
N ASP A 393 27.54 -9.32 18.81
CA ASP A 393 28.02 -10.46 19.62
C ASP A 393 27.15 -10.69 20.89
N GLU A 394 26.66 -9.62 21.51
CA GLU A 394 25.79 -9.69 22.69
C GLU A 394 24.36 -10.12 22.31
N MET A 395 23.85 -9.67 21.17
CA MET A 395 22.57 -10.13 20.62
C MET A 395 22.64 -11.61 20.24
N GLU A 396 23.71 -12.06 19.59
CA GLU A 396 23.90 -13.49 19.27
C GLU A 396 23.93 -14.35 20.53
N ALA A 397 24.64 -13.91 21.58
CA ALA A 397 24.72 -14.63 22.86
C ALA A 397 23.37 -14.68 23.60
N GLU A 398 22.59 -13.60 23.62
CA GLU A 398 21.25 -13.61 24.22
C GLU A 398 20.24 -14.42 23.41
N PHE A 399 20.32 -14.39 22.08
CA PHE A 399 19.47 -15.21 21.23
C PHE A 399 19.80 -16.71 21.40
N GLU A 400 21.09 -17.06 21.51
CA GLU A 400 21.51 -18.41 21.84
C GLU A 400 20.95 -18.87 23.19
N LYS A 401 20.98 -17.99 24.19
CA LYS A 401 20.42 -18.27 25.52
C LYS A 401 18.90 -18.48 25.48
N LEU A 402 18.15 -17.61 24.81
CA LEU A 402 16.69 -17.75 24.63
C LEU A 402 16.31 -19.04 23.90
N LEU A 403 17.05 -19.38 22.85
CA LEU A 403 16.86 -20.63 22.12
C LEU A 403 17.14 -21.87 22.98
N ARG A 404 18.18 -21.82 23.83
CA ARG A 404 18.49 -22.91 24.77
C ARG A 404 17.43 -23.07 25.85
N ASP A 405 16.92 -21.97 26.39
CA ASP A 405 15.85 -22.00 27.39
C ASP A 405 14.55 -22.57 26.79
N THR A 406 14.26 -22.24 25.53
CA THR A 406 13.08 -22.74 24.81
C THR A 406 13.25 -24.18 24.32
N PHE A 407 14.48 -24.56 23.94
CA PHE A 407 14.83 -25.87 23.40
C PHE A 407 16.04 -26.46 24.15
N PRO A 408 15.83 -27.00 25.37
CA PRO A 408 16.91 -27.53 26.21
C PRO A 408 17.62 -28.76 25.61
N GLU A 409 17.09 -29.32 24.52
CA GLU A 409 17.71 -30.42 23.77
C GLU A 409 18.84 -29.95 22.83
N LEU A 410 19.05 -28.64 22.64
CA LEU A 410 20.11 -28.11 21.79
C LEU A 410 21.50 -28.36 22.41
N PRO A 411 22.46 -28.94 21.67
CA PRO A 411 23.77 -29.28 22.22
C PRO A 411 24.56 -28.02 22.67
N PRO A 412 25.30 -28.10 23.80
CA PRO A 412 25.91 -26.94 24.47
C PRO A 412 27.09 -26.26 23.76
N LYS A 413 27.56 -26.74 22.60
CA LYS A 413 28.85 -26.30 22.00
C LYS A 413 28.93 -26.26 20.47
N LYS A 414 27.82 -26.41 19.76
CA LYS A 414 27.79 -26.28 18.30
C LYS A 414 27.09 -24.96 17.97
N SER A 415 27.62 -24.19 17.01
CA SER A 415 26.93 -22.98 16.55
C SER A 415 25.49 -23.33 16.21
N ILE A 416 24.56 -22.44 16.54
CA ILE A 416 23.12 -22.62 16.31
C ILE A 416 22.86 -23.13 14.88
N ASP A 417 23.59 -22.61 13.90
CA ASP A 417 23.50 -23.03 12.49
C ASP A 417 23.84 -24.53 12.28
N SER A 418 24.91 -25.02 12.92
CA SER A 418 25.28 -26.43 12.84
C SER A 418 24.35 -27.35 13.63
N ALA A 419 23.80 -26.87 14.75
CA ALA A 419 22.81 -27.62 15.53
C ALA A 419 21.46 -27.71 14.80
N PHE A 420 21.02 -26.62 14.16
CA PHE A 420 19.84 -26.63 13.31
C PHE A 420 20.04 -27.52 12.09
N ARG A 421 21.14 -27.38 11.33
CA ARG A 421 21.43 -28.28 10.19
C ARG A 421 21.39 -29.75 10.60
N GLU A 422 22.01 -30.12 11.71
CA GLU A 422 21.98 -31.51 12.20
C GLU A 422 20.55 -31.94 12.59
N LEU A 423 19.74 -31.06 13.18
CA LEU A 423 18.32 -31.33 13.51
C LEU A 423 17.43 -31.46 12.27
N PHE A 424 17.64 -30.63 11.25
CA PHE A 424 16.91 -30.62 9.97
C PHE A 424 17.33 -31.78 9.07
N GLU A 425 18.59 -32.19 9.09
CA GLU A 425 19.11 -33.30 8.28
C GLU A 425 18.75 -34.67 8.89
N THR A 426 18.67 -34.80 10.22
CA THR A 426 18.51 -36.12 10.87
C THR A 426 17.09 -36.47 11.30
N ARG A 427 16.15 -35.52 11.40
CA ARG A 427 14.77 -35.79 11.82
C ARG A 427 13.75 -35.16 10.88
N ARG A 428 12.76 -35.96 10.42
CA ARG A 428 11.54 -35.43 9.78
C ARG A 428 10.84 -34.49 10.76
N ILE A 429 10.94 -33.20 10.53
CA ILE A 429 10.22 -32.20 11.30
C ILE A 429 8.73 -32.36 10.99
N SER A 430 7.93 -32.58 12.03
CA SER A 430 6.49 -32.64 11.84
C SER A 430 5.95 -31.25 11.52
N PRO A 431 4.92 -31.12 10.66
CA PRO A 431 4.31 -29.83 10.33
C PRO A 431 3.91 -29.02 11.58
N LYS A 432 3.50 -29.71 12.65
CA LYS A 432 3.15 -29.09 13.94
C LYS A 432 4.34 -28.41 14.64
N ARG A 433 5.55 -28.93 14.48
CA ARG A 433 6.78 -28.32 15.02
C ARG A 433 7.21 -27.11 14.19
N LEU A 434 7.08 -27.21 12.87
CA LEU A 434 7.37 -26.11 11.95
C LEU A 434 6.44 -24.92 12.20
N ASN A 435 5.13 -25.16 12.30
CA ASN A 435 4.15 -24.12 12.64
C ASN A 435 4.39 -23.51 14.01
N ARG A 436 4.83 -24.29 15.00
CA ARG A 436 5.17 -23.73 16.32
C ARG A 436 6.39 -22.83 16.27
N ALA A 437 7.41 -23.17 15.46
CA ALA A 437 8.58 -22.32 15.26
C ALA A 437 8.23 -21.02 14.53
N PHE A 438 7.40 -21.09 13.48
CA PHE A 438 6.91 -19.89 12.79
C PHE A 438 6.05 -19.01 13.70
N ASN A 439 5.16 -19.59 14.50
CA ASN A 439 4.36 -18.81 15.46
C ASN A 439 5.22 -18.10 16.51
N ILE A 440 6.37 -18.66 16.90
CA ILE A 440 7.30 -18.02 17.85
C ILE A 440 8.04 -16.87 17.17
N LEU A 441 8.48 -17.05 15.91
CA LEU A 441 9.08 -15.99 15.10
C LEU A 441 8.09 -14.85 14.81
N ASP A 442 6.84 -15.16 14.50
CA ASP A 442 5.80 -14.14 14.31
C ASP A 442 5.47 -13.38 15.60
N GLN A 443 5.52 -14.05 16.76
CA GLN A 443 5.21 -13.42 18.04
C GLN A 443 6.33 -12.53 18.59
N HIS A 444 7.58 -12.77 18.20
CA HIS A 444 8.74 -12.09 18.77
C HIS A 444 9.59 -11.35 17.74
N GLY A 445 9.21 -11.38 16.46
CA GLY A 445 10.00 -10.84 15.35
C GLY A 445 11.14 -11.79 14.91
N PRO A 446 11.77 -11.50 13.77
CA PRO A 446 12.95 -12.23 13.30
C PRO A 446 14.15 -12.14 14.26
#